data_AF-A0A833V4V7-F1
#
_entry.id   AF-A0A833V4V7-F1
#
_cell.length_a   1.000
_cell.length_b   1.000
_cell.length_c   1.000
_cell.angle_alpha   90.00
_cell.angle_beta   90.00
_cell.angle_gamma   90.00
#
_symmetry.space_group_name_H-M   'P 1'
#
loop_
_entity.id
_entity.type
_entity.pdbx_description
1 polymer ?
#
loop_
_entity_poly.entity_id
_entity_poly.type
_entity_poly.pdbx_seq_one_letter_code
_entity_poly.pdbx_strand_id
1 'polypeptide(L)'
;MRGLGAWLAAWQFAIFEILFHFRDSALGSLREIAWGEYDWTQGNALEILIRLAANGIGRELTIAEFQRNFEQVSDEAKRYAVGPLLHRAKFDPEIAAIVNELNSIPDWCEVVRGIESSMR
;
A
#
# COMPACT_ATOMS: atom_id res chain seq x y z
N MET A 1 3.84 6.06 -21.91
CA MET A 1 5.28 6.14 -21.55
C MET A 1 5.96 4.87 -22.07
N ARG A 2 7.04 4.98 -22.84
CA ARG A 2 7.87 3.83 -23.28
C ARG A 2 9.30 4.11 -22.83
N GLY A 3 9.85 3.24 -21.98
CA GLY A 3 11.19 3.40 -21.40
C GLY A 3 11.51 2.33 -20.36
N LEU A 4 12.79 2.13 -20.04
CA LEU A 4 13.25 1.11 -19.10
C LEU A 4 12.55 1.21 -17.73
N GLY A 5 12.37 2.42 -17.20
CA GLY A 5 11.66 2.62 -15.92
C GLY A 5 10.21 2.16 -15.95
N ALA A 6 9.47 2.44 -17.04
CA ALA A 6 8.09 1.97 -17.18
C ALA A 6 8.01 0.44 -17.33
N TRP A 7 9.00 -0.17 -17.97
CA TRP A 7 9.11 -1.63 -18.08
C TRP A 7 9.42 -2.27 -16.73
N LEU A 8 10.37 -1.72 -15.96
CA LEU A 8 10.68 -2.19 -14.61
C LEU A 8 9.48 -2.05 -13.66
N ALA A 9 8.78 -0.92 -13.69
CA ALA A 9 7.57 -0.72 -12.90
C ALA A 9 6.48 -1.76 -13.24
N ALA A 10 6.28 -2.06 -14.53
CA ALA A 10 5.34 -3.10 -14.96
C ALA A 10 5.71 -4.48 -14.40
N TRP A 11 7.00 -4.83 -14.36
CA TRP A 11 7.45 -6.08 -13.75
C TRP A 11 7.25 -6.11 -12.24
N GLN A 12 7.55 -5.01 -11.54
CA GLN A 12 7.28 -4.93 -10.11
C GLN A 12 5.80 -5.13 -9.81
N PHE A 13 4.91 -4.42 -10.52
CA PHE A 13 3.48 -4.61 -10.34
C PHE A 13 3.07 -6.07 -10.58
N ALA A 14 3.57 -6.71 -11.64
CA ALA A 14 3.29 -8.12 -11.89
C ALA A 14 3.76 -9.03 -10.74
N ILE A 15 4.94 -8.80 -10.18
CA ILE A 15 5.47 -9.57 -9.04
C ILE A 15 4.58 -9.39 -7.81
N PHE A 16 4.19 -8.16 -7.49
CA PHE A 16 3.34 -7.90 -6.32
C PHE A 16 1.90 -8.41 -6.48
N GLU A 17 1.35 -8.40 -7.70
CA GLU A 17 0.07 -9.07 -7.99
C GLU A 17 0.18 -10.58 -7.83
N ILE A 18 1.29 -11.20 -8.25
CA ILE A 18 1.55 -12.62 -7.98
C ILE A 18 1.58 -12.87 -6.47
N LEU A 19 2.31 -12.06 -5.70
CA LEU A 19 2.36 -12.17 -4.23
C LEU A 19 0.98 -12.01 -3.58
N PHE A 20 0.15 -11.10 -4.06
CA PHE A 20 -1.24 -10.95 -3.61
C PHE A 20 -2.03 -12.26 -3.78
N HIS A 21 -1.84 -12.99 -4.89
CA HIS A 21 -2.48 -14.28 -5.12
C HIS A 21 -1.92 -15.43 -4.26
N PHE A 22 -0.74 -15.29 -3.68
CA PHE A 22 -0.21 -16.22 -2.66
C PHE A 22 -0.81 -16.03 -1.26
N ARG A 23 -1.64 -14.99 -1.06
CA ARG A 23 -2.43 -14.74 0.17
C ARG A 23 -1.55 -14.79 1.44
N ASP A 24 -1.96 -15.56 2.44
CA ASP A 24 -1.30 -15.67 3.75
C ASP A 24 0.18 -16.08 3.63
N SER A 25 0.53 -16.87 2.61
CA SER A 25 1.91 -17.37 2.41
C SER A 25 2.88 -16.25 2.04
N ALA A 26 2.40 -15.13 1.49
CA ALA A 26 3.23 -14.00 1.12
C ALA A 26 3.40 -12.96 2.24
N LEU A 27 2.64 -13.06 3.35
CA LEU A 27 2.61 -12.03 4.38
C LEU A 27 3.98 -11.76 5.02
N GLY A 28 4.80 -12.80 5.23
CA GLY A 28 6.14 -12.64 5.77
C GLY A 28 7.01 -11.76 4.87
N SER A 29 7.14 -12.15 3.61
CA SER A 29 7.94 -11.39 2.62
C SER A 29 7.40 -9.98 2.37
N LEU A 30 6.07 -9.81 2.35
CA LEU A 30 5.47 -8.49 2.18
C LEU A 30 5.77 -7.56 3.35
N ARG A 31 5.77 -8.07 4.59
CA ARG A 31 6.15 -7.29 5.78
C ARG A 31 7.63 -6.93 5.80
N GLU A 32 8.49 -7.87 5.42
CA GLU A 32 9.93 -7.61 5.30
C GLU A 32 10.20 -6.47 4.31
N ILE A 33 9.50 -6.44 3.17
CA ILE A 33 9.64 -5.36 2.19
C ILE A 33 8.98 -4.06 2.67
N ALA A 34 7.77 -4.14 3.24
CA ALA A 34 7.01 -2.97 3.66
C ALA A 34 7.66 -2.21 4.82
N TRP A 35 8.28 -2.92 5.76
CA TRP A 35 8.78 -2.37 7.01
C TRP A 35 10.31 -2.49 7.16
N GLY A 36 11.00 -3.00 6.14
CA GLY A 36 12.46 -3.12 6.11
C GLY A 36 13.16 -1.82 5.74
N GLU A 37 14.43 -1.94 5.35
CA GLU A 37 15.19 -0.80 4.82
C GLU A 37 14.53 -0.22 3.57
N TYR A 38 14.64 1.10 3.39
CA TYR A 38 14.00 1.80 2.29
C TYR A 38 14.38 1.18 0.93
N ASP A 39 13.36 0.73 0.19
CA ASP A 39 13.45 0.20 -1.16
C ASP A 39 12.31 0.80 -1.99
N TRP A 40 12.57 1.11 -3.26
CA TRP A 40 11.60 1.56 -4.28
C TRP A 40 10.36 0.66 -4.43
N THR A 41 10.39 -0.58 -3.91
CA THR A 41 9.26 -1.53 -3.84
C THR A 41 8.38 -1.42 -2.60
N GLN A 42 8.79 -0.66 -1.58
CA GLN A 42 8.11 -0.55 -0.28
C GLN A 42 6.63 -0.12 -0.45
N GLY A 43 6.37 0.85 -1.33
CA GLY A 43 5.00 1.32 -1.62
C GLY A 43 4.09 0.22 -2.18
N ASN A 44 4.62 -0.65 -3.04
CA ASN A 44 3.86 -1.78 -3.59
C ASN A 44 3.53 -2.80 -2.48
N ALA A 45 4.49 -3.12 -1.62
CA ALA A 45 4.27 -4.04 -0.51
C ALA A 45 3.18 -3.52 0.45
N LEU A 46 3.21 -2.23 0.78
CA LEU A 46 2.18 -1.57 1.59
C LEU A 46 0.80 -1.63 0.92
N GLU A 47 0.69 -1.36 -0.38
CA GLU A 47 -0.58 -1.52 -1.12
C GLU A 47 -1.12 -2.96 -1.01
N ILE A 48 -0.26 -3.96 -1.23
CA ILE A 48 -0.68 -5.37 -1.18
C ILE A 48 -1.11 -5.78 0.22
N LEU A 49 -0.41 -5.36 1.28
CA LEU A 49 -0.81 -5.65 2.66
C LEU A 49 -2.21 -5.13 2.97
N ILE A 50 -2.54 -3.91 2.53
CA ILE A 50 -3.90 -3.34 2.69
C ILE A 50 -4.94 -4.14 1.90
N ARG A 51 -4.62 -4.52 0.66
CA ARG A 51 -5.53 -5.33 -0.16
C ARG A 51 -5.77 -6.71 0.43
N LEU A 52 -4.76 -7.33 1.04
CA LEU A 52 -4.91 -8.60 1.76
C LEU A 52 -5.75 -8.40 3.03
N ALA A 53 -5.52 -7.33 3.79
CA ALA A 53 -6.31 -6.99 4.97
C ALA A 53 -7.81 -6.77 4.63
N ALA A 54 -8.10 -6.14 3.49
CA ALA A 54 -9.47 -6.00 2.99
C ALA A 54 -10.12 -7.36 2.68
N ASN A 55 -9.33 -8.35 2.26
CA ASN A 55 -9.79 -9.74 2.08
C ASN A 55 -9.81 -10.57 3.39
N GLY A 56 -9.67 -9.92 4.55
CA GLY A 56 -9.64 -10.57 5.86
C GLY A 56 -8.33 -11.30 6.19
N ILE A 57 -7.29 -11.15 5.37
CA ILE A 57 -6.02 -11.84 5.53
C ILE A 57 -5.07 -10.97 6.35
N GLY A 58 -4.76 -11.41 7.58
CA GLY A 58 -3.83 -10.70 8.47
C GLY A 58 -4.27 -9.28 8.83
N ARG A 59 -5.58 -8.98 8.75
CA ARG A 59 -6.14 -7.62 8.86
C ARG A 59 -5.68 -6.89 10.12
N GLU A 60 -5.91 -7.47 11.29
CA GLU A 60 -5.67 -6.81 12.57
C GLU A 60 -4.18 -6.47 12.75
N LEU A 61 -3.31 -7.41 12.37
CA LEU A 61 -1.87 -7.21 12.41
C LEU A 61 -1.43 -6.13 11.41
N THR A 62 -1.94 -6.16 10.18
CA THR A 62 -1.64 -5.13 9.18
C THR A 62 -2.05 -3.74 9.67
N ILE A 63 -3.27 -3.55 10.18
CA ILE A 63 -3.71 -2.26 10.72
C ILE A 63 -2.80 -1.80 11.87
N ALA A 64 -2.49 -2.71 12.81
CA ALA A 64 -1.60 -2.39 13.93
C ALA A 64 -0.16 -2.05 13.48
N GLU A 65 0.33 -2.64 12.39
CA GLU A 65 1.64 -2.29 11.80
C GLU A 65 1.61 -0.91 11.14
N PHE A 66 0.56 -0.60 10.37
CA PHE A 66 0.38 0.75 9.79
C PHE A 66 0.33 1.82 10.89
N GLN A 67 -0.42 1.59 11.97
CA GLN A 67 -0.48 2.52 13.11
C GLN A 67 0.88 2.76 13.77
N ARG A 68 1.77 1.76 13.81
CA ARG A 68 3.07 1.84 14.47
C ARG A 68 4.19 2.37 13.58
N ASN A 69 4.16 2.01 12.30
CA ASN A 69 5.34 2.12 11.43
C ASN A 69 5.14 3.13 10.29
N PHE A 70 3.90 3.49 9.94
CA PHE A 70 3.64 4.26 8.72
C PHE A 70 4.33 5.62 8.72
N GLU A 71 4.41 6.29 9.88
CA GLU A 71 5.12 7.58 10.02
C GLU A 71 6.57 7.51 9.53
N GLN A 72 7.24 6.37 9.73
CA GLN A 72 8.67 6.16 9.41
C GLN A 72 8.90 5.81 7.93
N VAL A 73 7.85 5.52 7.18
CA VAL A 73 7.94 5.25 5.74
C VAL A 73 8.31 6.54 5.00
N SER A 74 9.04 6.45 3.89
CA SER A 74 9.35 7.64 3.10
C SER A 74 8.09 8.22 2.42
N ASP A 75 8.04 9.54 2.25
CA ASP A 75 6.91 10.21 1.59
C ASP A 75 6.67 9.75 0.14
N GLU A 76 7.72 9.27 -0.52
CA GLU A 76 7.61 8.66 -1.84
C GLU A 76 6.85 7.32 -1.76
N ALA A 77 7.29 6.40 -0.89
CA ALA A 77 6.64 5.10 -0.72
C ALA A 77 5.19 5.24 -0.22
N LYS A 78 4.93 6.19 0.70
CA LYS A 78 3.57 6.52 1.16
C LYS A 78 2.67 6.90 -0.01
N ARG A 79 3.11 7.82 -0.88
CA ARG A 79 2.32 8.26 -2.04
C ARG A 79 2.09 7.15 -3.05
N TYR A 80 3.11 6.34 -3.31
CA TYR A 80 2.99 5.17 -4.21
C TYR A 80 1.99 4.14 -3.69
N ALA A 81 1.89 3.94 -2.38
CA ALA A 81 0.91 3.03 -1.78
C ALA A 81 -0.51 3.63 -1.75
N VAL A 82 -0.65 4.87 -1.26
CA VAL A 82 -1.96 5.47 -0.95
C VAL A 82 -2.75 5.81 -2.22
N GLY A 83 -2.11 6.29 -3.28
CA GLY A 83 -2.79 6.69 -4.52
C GLY A 83 -3.65 5.57 -5.14
N PRO A 84 -3.07 4.39 -5.42
CA PRO A 84 -3.81 3.22 -5.90
C PRO A 84 -4.93 2.78 -4.94
N LEU A 85 -4.71 2.82 -3.63
CA LEU A 85 -5.72 2.45 -2.63
C LEU A 85 -6.92 3.39 -2.64
N LEU A 86 -6.69 4.71 -2.71
CA LEU A 86 -7.76 5.70 -2.83
C LEU A 86 -8.55 5.52 -4.14
N HIS A 87 -7.86 5.20 -5.24
CA HIS A 87 -8.54 4.91 -6.50
C HIS A 87 -9.40 3.65 -6.40
N ARG A 88 -8.88 2.54 -5.84
CA ARG A 88 -9.60 1.29 -5.65
C ARG A 88 -10.79 1.44 -4.69
N ALA A 89 -10.65 2.19 -3.61
CA ALA A 89 -11.71 2.46 -2.63
C ALA A 89 -12.97 3.10 -3.25
N LYS A 90 -12.87 3.72 -4.42
CA LYS A 90 -14.05 4.24 -5.15
C LYS A 90 -14.96 3.13 -5.70
N PHE A 91 -14.43 1.93 -5.86
CA PHE A 91 -15.09 0.80 -6.52
C PHE A 91 -15.14 -0.47 -5.67
N ASP A 92 -14.31 -0.54 -4.61
CA ASP A 92 -14.20 -1.69 -3.72
C ASP A 92 -14.55 -1.28 -2.27
N PRO A 93 -15.69 -1.73 -1.73
CA PRO A 93 -16.14 -1.36 -0.39
C PRO A 93 -15.26 -1.91 0.74
N GLU A 94 -14.61 -3.06 0.54
CA GLU A 94 -13.74 -3.66 1.55
C GLU A 94 -12.44 -2.86 1.69
N ILE A 95 -11.90 -2.41 0.55
CA ILE A 95 -10.77 -1.46 0.53
C ILE A 95 -11.18 -0.13 1.14
N ALA A 96 -12.38 0.39 0.81
CA ALA A 96 -12.89 1.63 1.39
C ALA A 96 -13.00 1.55 2.92
N ALA A 97 -13.45 0.41 3.45
CA ALA A 97 -13.52 0.19 4.90
C ALA A 97 -12.14 0.26 5.57
N ILE A 98 -11.12 -0.38 4.99
CA ILE A 98 -9.74 -0.29 5.51
C ILE A 98 -9.22 1.14 5.41
N VAL A 99 -9.38 1.81 4.27
CA VAL A 99 -8.95 3.20 4.08
C VAL A 99 -9.58 4.13 5.12
N ASN A 100 -10.87 3.95 5.41
CA ASN A 100 -11.57 4.71 6.44
C ASN A 100 -11.03 4.45 7.85
N GLU A 101 -10.63 3.22 8.15
CA GLU A 101 -9.99 2.88 9.43
C GLU A 101 -8.60 3.53 9.56
N LEU A 102 -7.83 3.55 8.48
CA LEU A 102 -6.51 4.19 8.42
C LEU A 102 -6.57 5.72 8.51
N ASN A 103 -7.72 6.34 8.32
CA ASN A 103 -7.91 7.79 8.58
C ASN A 103 -7.74 8.15 10.07
N SER A 104 -7.60 7.17 10.96
CA SER A 104 -7.15 7.41 12.35
C SER A 104 -5.66 7.74 12.45
N ILE A 105 -4.85 7.46 11.42
CA ILE A 105 -3.41 7.72 11.39
C ILE A 105 -3.19 9.15 10.84
N PRO A 106 -2.55 10.06 11.60
CA PRO A 106 -2.37 11.45 11.17
C PRO A 106 -1.60 11.59 9.85
N ASP A 107 -0.48 10.90 9.75
CA ASP A 107 0.41 10.93 8.59
C ASP A 107 -0.24 10.34 7.32
N TRP A 108 -1.09 9.31 7.46
CA TRP A 108 -1.94 8.82 6.37
C TRP A 108 -2.85 9.93 5.82
N CYS A 109 -3.52 10.66 6.70
CA CYS A 109 -4.42 11.74 6.30
C CYS A 109 -3.70 12.87 5.56
N GLU A 110 -2.46 13.18 5.94
CA GLU A 110 -1.64 14.17 5.25
C GLU A 110 -1.33 13.74 3.82
N VAL A 111 -0.96 12.46 3.63
CA VAL A 111 -0.70 11.89 2.30
C VAL A 111 -1.97 11.92 1.45
N VAL A 112 -3.13 11.52 2.01
CA VAL A 112 -4.42 11.56 1.31
C VAL A 112 -4.74 12.98 0.83
N ARG A 113 -4.64 13.99 1.73
CA ARG A 113 -4.87 15.39 1.37
C ARG A 113 -3.91 15.87 0.28
N GLY A 114 -2.64 15.49 0.37
CA GLY A 114 -1.62 15.83 -0.63
C GLY A 114 -1.96 15.26 -2.01
N ILE A 115 -2.40 14.01 -2.09
CA ILE A 115 -2.83 13.37 -3.34
C ILE A 115 -4.07 14.06 -3.90
N GLU A 116 -5.11 14.30 -3.09
CA GLU A 116 -6.34 14.97 -3.54
C GLU A 116 -6.08 16.39 -4.05
N SER A 117 -5.15 17.12 -3.41
CA SER A 117 -4.76 18.46 -3.86
C SER A 117 -4.00 18.47 -5.19
N SER A 118 -3.25 17.39 -5.50
CA SER A 118 -2.50 17.24 -6.75
C SER A 118 -3.37 16.84 -7.94
N MET A 119 -4.61 16.41 -7.69
CA MET A 119 -5.58 15.99 -8.70
C MET A 119 -6.56 17.11 -9.11
N ARG A 120 -6.50 18.28 -8.45
CA ARG A 120 -7.27 19.48 -8.78
C ARG A 120 -6.47 20.41 -9.69
#